data_AF-T0YV07-F1
#
_entry.id   AF-T0YV07-F1
#
_cell.length_a   1.000
_cell.length_b   1.000
_cell.length_c   1.000
_cell.angle_alpha   90.00
_cell.angle_beta   90.00
_cell.angle_gamma   90.00
#
_symmetry.space_group_name_H-M   'P 1'
#
loop_
_entity.id
_entity.type
_entity.pdbx_description
1 polymer ?
#
loop_
_entity_poly.entity_id
_entity_poly.type
_entity_poly.pdbx_seq_one_letter_code
_entity_poly.pdbx_strand_id
1 'polypeptide(L)'
;MLARHGVQSGLLDNAGRCRLRIRKNPADHAFTLTVRALSRLNPQAQSLDSSPYDRAMRRLHNYMKDSETFKADRHGYAEIRFPPGSAWMVFTDGVSHASLSGQFALVTTILIRRTALRHPQFAPYHLLSAGAAASGTLSPGQPGGAST
;
A
#
# COMPACT_ATOMS: atom_id res chain seq x y z
N MET A 1 -10.26 5.38 -0.56
CA MET A 1 -9.09 6.17 -0.10
C MET A 1 -8.36 6.88 -1.25
N LEU A 2 -7.71 6.16 -2.17
CA LEU A 2 -6.94 6.77 -3.27
C LEU A 2 -7.76 7.72 -4.17
N ALA A 3 -9.01 7.37 -4.47
CA ALA A 3 -9.90 8.23 -5.25
C ALA A 3 -10.23 9.57 -4.57
N ARG A 4 -10.17 9.64 -3.23
CA ARG A 4 -10.56 10.83 -2.44
C ARG A 4 -9.36 11.69 -2.06
N HIS A 5 -8.29 11.05 -1.59
CA HIS A 5 -7.11 11.76 -1.06
C HIS A 5 -5.87 11.62 -1.94
N GLY A 6 -5.91 10.87 -3.04
CA GLY A 6 -4.70 10.57 -3.81
C GLY A 6 -4.05 11.82 -4.43
N VAL A 7 -4.83 12.85 -4.78
CA VAL A 7 -4.29 14.15 -5.24
C VAL A 7 -3.64 14.91 -4.07
N GLN A 8 -4.31 14.95 -2.91
CA GLN A 8 -3.81 15.63 -1.71
C GLN A 8 -2.57 14.96 -1.11
N SER A 9 -2.44 13.64 -1.26
CA SER A 9 -1.26 12.88 -0.84
C SER A 9 -0.08 13.02 -1.82
N GLY A 10 -0.23 13.79 -2.91
CA GLY A 10 0.77 13.96 -3.95
C GLY A 10 1.07 12.69 -4.75
N LEU A 11 0.21 11.66 -4.63
CA LEU A 11 0.35 10.40 -5.37
C LEU A 11 -0.27 10.50 -6.76
N LEU A 12 -1.35 11.26 -6.89
CA LEU A 12 -2.04 11.50 -8.13
C LEU A 12 -1.82 12.93 -8.61
N ASP A 13 -1.81 13.14 -9.93
CA ASP A 13 -1.98 14.47 -10.52
C ASP A 13 -3.46 14.90 -10.46
N ASN A 14 -3.73 16.16 -10.81
CA ASN A 14 -5.11 16.70 -10.85
C ASN A 14 -6.01 15.98 -11.88
N ALA A 15 -5.43 15.15 -12.76
CA ALA A 15 -6.16 14.32 -13.72
C ALA A 15 -6.35 12.86 -13.21
N GLY A 16 -6.01 12.57 -11.94
CA GLY A 16 -6.18 11.25 -11.33
C GLY A 16 -5.12 10.21 -11.73
N ARG A 17 -4.05 10.59 -12.44
CA ARG A 17 -2.96 9.69 -12.84
C ARG A 17 -1.91 9.63 -11.74
N CYS A 18 -1.35 8.44 -11.52
CA CYS A 18 -0.26 8.27 -10.56
C CYS A 18 0.99 9.05 -11.03
N ARG A 19 1.42 10.04 -10.23
CA ARG A 19 2.64 10.83 -10.50
C ARG A 19 3.91 10.00 -10.37
N LEU A 20 3.84 8.86 -9.70
CA LEU A 20 4.98 7.96 -9.50
C LEU A 20 4.98 6.88 -10.58
N ARG A 21 5.99 6.91 -11.46
CA ARG A 21 6.27 5.79 -12.36
C ARG A 21 6.72 4.59 -11.53
N ILE A 22 5.86 3.57 -11.44
CA ILE A 22 6.12 2.35 -10.65
C ILE A 22 7.01 1.35 -11.40
N ARG A 23 7.14 1.50 -12.74
CA ARG A 23 8.06 0.71 -13.54
C ARG A 23 9.50 1.17 -13.31
N LYS A 24 10.37 0.24 -12.88
CA LYS A 24 11.83 0.44 -12.90
C LYS A 24 12.30 0.59 -14.35
N ASN A 25 13.09 1.61 -14.62
CA ASN A 25 13.79 1.81 -15.88
C ASN A 25 15.11 1.02 -15.92
N PRO A 26 15.75 0.80 -17.09
CA PRO A 26 17.07 0.17 -17.18
C PRO A 26 18.15 0.89 -16.33
N ALA A 27 18.04 2.21 -16.17
CA ALA A 27 18.89 2.98 -15.26
C ALA A 27 18.69 2.59 -13.77
N ASP A 28 17.47 2.26 -13.35
CA ASP A 28 17.20 1.79 -11.99
C ASP A 28 17.80 0.39 -11.76
N HIS A 29 17.86 -0.44 -12.81
CA HIS A 29 18.54 -1.74 -12.72
C HIS A 29 20.05 -1.57 -12.53
N ALA A 30 20.68 -0.67 -13.28
CA ALA A 30 22.10 -0.34 -13.11
C ALA A 30 22.37 0.22 -11.70
N PHE A 31 21.53 1.12 -11.21
CA PHE A 31 21.64 1.66 -9.85
C PHE A 31 21.45 0.60 -8.77
N THR A 32 20.45 -0.28 -8.89
CA THR A 32 20.25 -1.43 -7.98
C THR A 32 21.49 -2.33 -7.92
N LEU A 33 22.15 -2.59 -9.06
CA LEU A 33 23.37 -3.40 -9.10
C LEU A 33 24.55 -2.71 -8.39
N THR A 34 24.73 -1.41 -8.61
CA THR A 34 25.77 -0.62 -7.92
C THR A 34 25.51 -0.57 -6.42
N VAL A 35 24.27 -0.33 -5.99
CA VAL A 35 23.90 -0.36 -4.56
C VAL A 35 24.13 -1.75 -3.95
N ARG A 36 23.81 -2.84 -4.66
CA ARG A 36 24.11 -4.21 -4.21
C ARG A 36 25.59 -4.50 -4.10
N ALA A 37 26.42 -3.93 -4.97
CA ALA A 37 27.87 -4.05 -4.88
C ALA A 37 28.40 -3.28 -3.66
N LEU A 38 27.93 -2.05 -3.46
CA LEU A 38 28.29 -1.21 -2.30
C LEU A 38 27.76 -1.78 -0.98
N SER A 39 26.61 -2.45 -0.97
CA SER A 39 26.07 -3.07 0.24
C SER A 39 26.90 -4.24 0.76
N ARG A 40 27.80 -4.80 -0.05
CA ARG A 40 28.80 -5.77 0.42
C ARG A 40 29.89 -5.12 1.28
N LEU A 41 30.13 -3.83 1.09
CA LEU A 41 31.11 -3.05 1.86
C LEU A 41 30.45 -2.33 3.04
N ASN A 42 29.20 -1.91 2.89
CA ASN A 42 28.41 -1.32 3.97
C ASN A 42 26.95 -1.78 3.90
N PRO A 43 26.49 -2.66 4.81
CA PRO A 43 25.11 -3.16 4.86
C PRO A 43 24.03 -2.06 4.88
N GLN A 44 24.36 -0.87 5.40
CA GLN A 44 23.44 0.27 5.45
C GLN A 44 23.13 0.86 4.06
N ALA A 45 23.97 0.64 3.05
CA ALA A 45 23.75 1.10 1.69
C ALA A 45 22.49 0.47 1.04
N GLN A 46 22.03 -0.68 1.55
CA GLN A 46 20.80 -1.34 1.09
C GLN A 46 19.55 -0.45 1.27
N SER A 47 19.57 0.48 2.22
CA SER A 47 18.47 1.44 2.45
C SER A 47 18.30 2.46 1.32
N LEU A 48 19.31 2.62 0.46
CA LEU A 48 19.30 3.58 -0.66
C LEU A 48 18.49 3.08 -1.86
N ASP A 49 18.25 1.77 -1.99
CA ASP A 49 17.43 1.19 -3.07
C ASP A 49 16.00 0.90 -2.59
N SER A 50 15.28 1.94 -2.20
CA SER A 50 13.84 1.85 -1.93
C SER A 50 13.09 1.79 -3.26
N SER A 51 12.26 0.77 -3.48
CA SER A 51 11.53 0.63 -4.75
C SER A 51 10.57 1.82 -5.00
N PRO A 52 10.22 2.12 -6.27
CA PRO A 52 9.24 3.16 -6.57
C PRO A 52 7.90 2.97 -5.83
N TYR A 53 7.49 1.71 -5.65
CA TYR A 53 6.31 1.36 -4.86
C TYR A 53 6.48 1.73 -3.37
N ASP A 54 7.60 1.38 -2.75
CA ASP A 54 7.86 1.70 -1.34
C ASP A 54 7.88 3.20 -1.10
N ARG A 55 8.42 3.98 -2.05
CA ARG A 55 8.39 5.45 -1.99
C ARG A 55 6.96 5.98 -2.07
N ALA A 56 6.11 5.40 -2.91
CA ALA A 56 4.70 5.75 -3.00
C ALA A 56 3.96 5.45 -1.69
N MET A 57 4.12 4.23 -1.17
CA MET A 57 3.49 3.82 0.10
C MET A 57 3.97 4.67 1.28
N ARG A 58 5.26 5.04 1.32
CA ARG A 58 5.79 5.94 2.35
C ARG A 58 5.17 7.33 2.30
N ARG A 59 4.98 7.90 1.10
CA ARG A 59 4.28 9.19 0.92
C ARG A 59 2.83 9.10 1.37
N LEU A 60 2.13 8.03 0.99
CA LEU A 60 0.76 7.78 1.43
C LEU A 60 0.66 7.73 2.95
N HIS A 61 1.56 6.96 3.56
CA HIS A 61 1.61 6.75 4.99
C HIS A 61 1.90 8.04 5.76
N ASN A 62 2.87 8.85 5.31
CA ASN A 62 3.17 10.15 5.93
C ASN A 62 1.97 11.09 5.80
N TYR A 63 1.36 11.16 4.61
CA TYR A 63 0.14 11.97 4.42
C TYR A 63 -0.97 11.57 5.39
N MET A 64 -1.23 10.27 5.58
CA MET A 64 -2.27 9.81 6.53
C MET A 64 -1.98 10.23 7.98
N LYS A 65 -0.70 10.30 8.38
CA LYS A 65 -0.31 10.66 9.74
C LYS A 65 -0.34 12.17 9.97
N ASP A 66 0.13 12.94 9.00
CA ASP A 66 0.40 14.37 9.16
C ASP A 66 -0.79 15.25 8.73
N SER A 67 -1.73 14.70 7.98
CA SER A 67 -2.88 15.43 7.45
C SER A 67 -4.05 15.46 8.43
N GLU A 68 -4.36 16.64 8.98
CA GLU A 68 -5.57 16.85 9.79
C GLU A 68 -6.85 16.64 8.98
N THR A 69 -6.85 16.95 7.67
CA THR A 69 -8.02 16.70 6.82
C THR A 69 -8.30 15.21 6.65
N PHE A 70 -7.25 14.37 6.54
CA PHE A 70 -7.43 12.92 6.53
C PHE A 70 -7.88 12.39 7.88
N LYS A 71 -7.30 12.87 8.99
CA LYS A 71 -7.67 12.45 10.35
C LYS A 71 -9.12 12.83 10.70
N ALA A 72 -9.61 13.97 10.20
CA ALA A 72 -10.98 14.43 10.39
C ALA A 72 -11.99 13.70 9.49
N ASP A 73 -11.56 13.10 8.37
CA ASP A 73 -12.45 12.34 7.48
C ASP A 73 -12.87 11.02 8.14
N ARG A 74 -14.18 10.88 8.40
CA ARG A 74 -14.77 9.69 9.04
C ARG A 74 -15.34 8.69 8.03
N HIS A 75 -15.28 8.97 6.73
CA HIS A 75 -15.87 8.09 5.73
C HIS A 75 -15.12 6.75 5.64
N GLY A 76 -15.88 5.65 5.81
CA GLY A 76 -15.32 4.31 5.82
C GLY A 76 -14.49 4.00 7.08
N TYR A 77 -14.51 4.89 8.08
CA TYR A 77 -13.95 4.58 9.38
C TYR A 77 -14.86 3.60 10.12
N ALA A 78 -14.26 2.57 10.71
CA ALA A 78 -14.91 1.68 11.65
C ALA A 78 -13.97 1.43 12.84
N GLU A 79 -14.51 1.57 14.05
CA GLU A 79 -13.81 1.12 15.26
C GLU A 79 -14.19 -0.34 15.52
N ILE A 80 -13.20 -1.22 15.54
CA ILE A 80 -13.39 -2.64 15.80
C ILE A 80 -12.69 -2.97 17.11
N ARG A 81 -13.40 -3.59 18.04
CA ARG A 81 -12.87 -4.03 19.33
C ARG A 81 -12.66 -5.54 19.30
N PHE A 82 -11.41 -5.95 19.39
CA PHE A 82 -11.03 -7.35 19.45
C PHE A 82 -11.00 -7.81 20.91
N PRO A 83 -11.82 -8.80 21.33
CA PRO A 83 -11.79 -9.30 22.69
C PRO A 83 -10.48 -10.07 22.99
N PRO A 84 -10.06 -10.18 24.25
CA PRO A 84 -8.91 -11.01 24.63
C PRO A 84 -9.07 -12.45 24.12
N GLY A 85 -7.97 -13.04 23.62
CA GLY A 85 -7.97 -14.39 23.04
C GLY A 85 -8.51 -14.50 21.61
N SER A 86 -8.91 -13.39 20.98
CA SER A 86 -9.26 -13.37 19.55
C SER A 86 -8.04 -13.22 18.64
N ALA A 87 -8.20 -13.62 17.38
CA ALA A 87 -7.22 -13.44 16.33
C ALA A 87 -7.88 -12.83 15.09
N TRP A 88 -7.09 -12.05 14.35
CA TRP A 88 -7.53 -11.41 13.10
C TRP A 88 -6.35 -11.33 12.13
N MET A 89 -6.66 -11.16 10.85
CA MET A 89 -5.66 -11.01 9.79
C MET A 89 -6.10 -9.93 8.81
N VAL A 90 -5.15 -9.19 8.25
CA VAL A 90 -5.42 -8.16 7.24
C VAL A 90 -4.22 -8.00 6.32
N PHE A 91 -4.48 -7.59 5.07
CA PHE A 91 -3.46 -6.98 4.21
C PHE A 91 -3.26 -5.52 4.64
N THR A 92 -2.27 -5.28 5.50
CA THR A 92 -2.01 -3.98 6.14
C THR A 92 -1.61 -2.88 5.15
N ASP A 93 -1.15 -3.24 3.95
CA ASP A 93 -0.83 -2.31 2.86
C ASP A 93 -2.05 -1.88 2.02
N GLY A 94 -3.17 -2.62 2.11
CA GLY A 94 -4.41 -2.31 1.41
C GLY A 94 -5.43 -1.50 2.22
N VAL A 95 -5.28 -1.44 3.54
CA VAL A 95 -6.26 -0.82 4.44
C VAL A 95 -5.58 0.12 5.43
N SER A 96 -6.07 1.35 5.52
CA SER A 96 -5.66 2.30 6.56
C SER A 96 -6.20 1.83 7.91
N HIS A 97 -5.33 1.75 8.91
CA HIS A 97 -5.68 1.27 10.25
C HIS A 97 -4.86 1.99 11.31
N ALA A 98 -5.39 2.05 12.53
CA ALA A 98 -4.74 2.60 13.70
C ALA A 98 -5.13 1.79 14.94
N SER A 99 -4.18 1.60 15.86
CA SER A 99 -4.44 1.05 17.19
C SER A 99 -4.73 2.19 18.14
N LEU A 100 -5.96 2.27 18.68
CA LEU A 100 -6.39 3.36 19.55
C LEU A 100 -6.01 3.10 21.01
N SER A 101 -6.18 1.86 21.47
CA SER A 101 -5.87 1.42 22.83
C SER A 101 -5.75 -0.11 22.88
N GLY A 102 -5.08 -0.62 23.90
CA GLY A 102 -4.89 -2.06 24.10
C GLY A 102 -3.51 -2.39 24.67
N GLN A 103 -3.36 -3.61 25.19
CA GLN A 103 -2.10 -4.12 25.73
C GLN A 103 -1.99 -5.61 25.43
N PHE A 104 -0.75 -6.11 25.31
CA PHE A 104 -0.44 -7.54 25.12
C PHE A 104 -0.99 -8.15 23.83
N ALA A 105 -0.65 -7.57 22.68
CA ALA A 105 -0.95 -8.14 21.37
C ALA A 105 0.26 -8.90 20.80
N LEU A 106 0.03 -10.11 20.30
CA LEU A 106 1.00 -10.83 19.47
C LEU A 106 0.76 -10.47 18.00
N VAL A 107 1.81 -10.00 17.31
CA VAL A 107 1.73 -9.62 15.89
C VAL A 107 2.74 -10.42 15.10
N THR A 108 2.32 -10.97 13.97
CA THR A 108 3.19 -11.65 13.01
C THR A 108 2.99 -11.06 11.63
N THR A 109 4.08 -10.62 11.00
CA THR A 109 4.07 -10.11 9.62
C THR A 109 4.48 -11.21 8.67
N ILE A 110 3.62 -11.53 7.71
CA ILE A 110 3.88 -12.53 6.67
C ILE A 110 3.93 -11.81 5.32
N LEU A 111 5.02 -12.02 4.56
CA LEU A 111 5.17 -11.46 3.23
C LEU A 111 4.62 -12.45 2.19
N ILE A 112 3.59 -12.03 1.44
CA ILE A 112 2.97 -12.85 0.40
C ILE A 112 3.46 -12.36 -0.97
N ARG A 113 3.93 -13.29 -1.81
CA ARG A 113 4.27 -12.96 -3.19
C ARG A 113 3.00 -12.58 -3.95
N ARG A 114 3.05 -11.48 -4.71
CA ARG A 114 1.93 -11.00 -5.54
C ARG A 114 1.37 -12.05 -6.50
N THR A 115 2.24 -12.93 -7.02
CA THR A 115 1.85 -14.04 -7.91
C THR A 115 1.06 -15.15 -7.22
N ALA A 116 1.07 -15.20 -5.89
CA ALA A 116 0.32 -16.16 -5.09
C ALA A 116 -1.08 -15.64 -4.67
N LEU A 117 -1.41 -14.38 -4.98
CA LEU A 117 -2.74 -13.84 -4.72
C LEU A 117 -3.74 -14.43 -5.71
N ARG A 118 -4.93 -14.82 -5.23
CA ARG A 118 -6.03 -15.28 -6.10
C ARG A 118 -6.47 -14.19 -7.08
N HIS A 119 -6.43 -12.94 -6.65
CA HIS A 119 -6.78 -11.77 -7.46
C HIS A 119 -5.65 -10.72 -7.42
N PRO A 120 -4.54 -10.91 -8.14
CA PRO A 120 -3.40 -10.02 -8.10
C PRO A 120 -3.73 -8.58 -8.53
N GLN A 121 -4.75 -8.39 -9.38
CA GLN A 121 -5.18 -7.08 -9.87
C GLN A 121 -5.64 -6.13 -8.76
N PHE A 122 -6.07 -6.66 -7.62
CA PHE A 122 -6.49 -5.85 -6.46
C PHE A 122 -5.35 -5.54 -5.49
N ALA A 123 -4.14 -6.06 -5.74
CA ALA A 123 -2.99 -5.73 -4.91
C ALA A 123 -2.69 -4.22 -5.00
N PRO A 124 -2.30 -3.55 -3.89
CA PRO A 124 -2.05 -2.11 -3.90
C PRO A 124 -1.04 -1.67 -4.95
N TYR A 125 -0.05 -2.53 -5.26
CA TYR A 125 0.89 -2.31 -6.36
C TYR A 125 0.19 -2.08 -7.71
N HIS A 126 -0.79 -2.93 -8.06
CA HIS A 126 -1.51 -2.82 -9.33
C HIS A 126 -2.41 -1.58 -9.35
N LEU A 127 -3.12 -1.32 -8.26
CA LEU A 127 -3.97 -0.14 -8.12
C LEU A 127 -3.17 1.16 -8.25
N LEU A 128 -2.01 1.24 -7.61
CA LEU A 128 -1.11 2.39 -7.75
C LEU A 128 -0.49 2.48 -9.15
N SER A 129 -0.22 1.35 -9.80
CA SER A 129 0.38 1.33 -11.14
C SER A 129 -0.59 1.73 -12.25
N ALA A 130 -1.88 1.43 -12.07
CA ALA A 130 -2.95 1.77 -13.01
C ALA A 130 -3.41 3.24 -12.87
N GLY A 131 -3.13 3.89 -11.72
CA GLY A 131 -3.72 5.19 -11.39
C GLY A 131 -5.17 5.07 -10.90
N ALA A 132 -5.75 6.18 -10.41
CA ALA A 132 -7.06 6.15 -9.75
C ALA A 132 -8.25 5.83 -10.66
N ALA A 133 -8.05 5.74 -11.98
CA ALA A 133 -9.08 5.36 -12.95
C ALA A 133 -9.69 3.96 -12.67
N ALA A 134 -8.99 3.09 -11.93
CA ALA A 134 -9.50 1.77 -11.54
C ALA A 134 -10.31 1.76 -10.23
N SER A 135 -10.30 2.84 -9.44
CA SER A 135 -10.98 2.88 -8.13
C SER A 135 -12.47 3.26 -8.21
N GLY A 136 -12.95 3.75 -9.37
CA GLY A 136 -14.35 4.15 -9.57
C GLY A 136 -15.27 3.05 -10.11
N THR A 137 -14.74 1.92 -10.57
CA THR A 137 -15.52 0.84 -11.23
C THR A 137 -15.63 -0.44 -10.42
N LEU A 138 -15.05 -0.51 -9.22
CA LEU A 138 -15.09 -1.72 -8.39
C LEU A 138 -16.31 -1.71 -7.48
N SER A 139 -17.44 -2.12 -8.05
CA SER A 139 -18.67 -2.42 -7.30
C SER A 139 -18.48 -3.67 -6.42
N PRO A 140 -18.84 -3.64 -5.13
CA PRO A 140 -18.78 -4.82 -4.27
C PRO A 140 -20.00 -5.70 -4.56
N GLY A 141 -19.90 -6.59 -5.55
CA GLY A 141 -20.97 -7.57 -5.78
C GLY A 141 -21.02 -8.13 -7.18
N GLN A 142 -20.18 -9.13 -7.48
CA GLN A 142 -20.48 -10.16 -8.47
C GLN A 142 -19.98 -11.49 -7.89
N PRO A 143 -20.86 -12.33 -7.30
CA PRO A 143 -20.50 -13.70 -7.00
C PRO A 143 -20.26 -14.42 -8.33
N GLY A 144 -19.02 -14.87 -8.55
CA GLY A 144 -18.69 -15.71 -9.69
C GLY A 144 -19.54 -16.97 -9.64
N GLY A 145 -20.44 -17.11 -10.61
CA GLY A 145 -21.19 -18.34 -10.84
C GLY A 145 -20.23 -19.48 -11.06
N ALA A 146 -20.26 -20.47 -10.17
CA ALA A 146 -19.79 -21.80 -10.46
C ALA A 146 -20.76 -22.39 -11.50
N SER A 147 -20.31 -22.52 -12.74
CA SER A 147 -20.94 -23.44 -13.67
C SER A 147 -20.46 -24.85 -13.32
N THR A 148 -21.45 -25.68 -12.99
CA THR A 148 -21.41 -27.15 -13.07
C THR A 148 -20.91 -27.64 -14.43
#